data_AF-A0A967VV37-F1
#
_entry.id   AF-A0A967VV37-F1
#
_cell.length_a   1.000
_cell.length_b   1.000
_cell.length_c   1.000
_cell.angle_alpha   90.00
_cell.angle_beta   90.00
_cell.angle_gamma   90.00
#
_symmetry.space_group_name_H-M   'P 1'
#
loop_
_entity.id
_entity.type
_entity.pdbx_description
1 polymer ?
#
loop_
_entity_poly.entity_id
_entity_poly.type
_entity_poly.pdbx_seq_one_letter_code
_entity_poly.pdbx_strand_id
1 'polypeptide(L)'
;ESEVINQLSQGAAPADIMHGAVVSLVGRSVQLMKRVRMEPEFTLIGGILRFERMADVIRAELDADVNVPEGDLVQFTSALGA
;
A
#
# COMPACT_ATOMS: atom_id res chain seq x y z
N GLU A 1 5.25 13.90 -7.24
CA GLU A 1 6.69 13.94 -7.57
C GLU A 1 7.43 15.07 -6.85
N SER A 2 7.01 16.34 -6.99
CA SER A 2 7.70 17.49 -6.36
C SER A 2 7.86 17.40 -4.84
N GLU A 3 6.90 16.79 -4.14
CA GLU A 3 6.96 16.58 -2.69
C GLU A 3 8.10 15.62 -2.28
N VAL A 4 8.31 14.54 -3.05
CA VAL A 4 9.39 13.57 -2.82
C VAL A 4 10.75 14.21 -3.02
N ILE A 5 10.89 15.01 -4.09
CA ILE A 5 12.14 15.75 -4.39
C ILE A 5 12.46 16.72 -3.26
N ASN A 6 11.45 17.42 -2.72
CA ASN A 6 11.64 18.33 -1.61
C ASN A 6 12.04 17.61 -0.30
N GLN A 7 11.44 16.46 0.01
CA GLN A 7 11.84 15.69 1.21
C GLN A 7 13.27 15.15 1.07
N LEU A 8 13.65 14.69 -0.14
CA LEU A 8 15.03 14.29 -0.44
C LEU A 8 16.01 15.46 -0.30
N SER A 9 15.66 16.66 -0.78
CA SER A 9 16.53 17.84 -0.64
C SER A 9 16.69 18.31 0.81
N GLN A 10 15.72 17.99 1.67
CA GLN A 10 15.77 18.20 3.12
C GLN A 10 16.52 17.09 3.89
N GLY A 11 17.02 16.08 3.19
CA GLY A 11 17.83 15.00 3.78
C GLY A 11 17.01 13.86 4.40
N ALA A 12 15.70 13.78 4.14
CA ALA A 12 14.91 12.64 4.58
C ALA A 12 15.40 11.35 3.90
N ALA A 13 15.47 10.25 4.65
CA ALA A 13 15.88 8.98 4.07
C ALA A 13 14.83 8.49 3.07
N PRO A 14 15.22 7.95 1.90
CA PRO A 14 14.26 7.45 0.91
C PRO A 14 13.27 6.42 1.47
N ALA A 15 13.71 5.59 2.43
CA ALA A 15 12.87 4.62 3.10
C ALA A 15 11.73 5.29 3.91
N ASP A 16 12.03 6.39 4.60
CA ASP A 16 11.03 7.15 5.39
C ASP A 16 10.02 7.83 4.48
N ILE A 17 10.48 8.37 3.34
CA ILE A 17 9.62 8.98 2.32
C ILE A 17 8.65 7.93 1.77
N MET A 18 9.15 6.75 1.41
CA MET A 18 8.33 5.66 0.88
C MET A 18 7.34 5.14 1.92
N HIS A 19 7.77 4.99 3.18
CA HIS A 19 6.90 4.57 4.27
C HIS A 19 5.77 5.57 4.51
N GLY A 20 6.11 6.86 4.64
CA GLY A 20 5.13 7.93 4.84
C GLY A 20 4.14 8.05 3.68
N ALA A 21 4.61 7.88 2.44
CA ALA A 21 3.75 7.87 1.27
C ALA A 21 2.73 6.72 1.31
N VAL A 22 3.15 5.51 1.70
CA VAL A 22 2.25 4.36 1.81
C VAL A 22 1.22 4.57 2.91
N VAL A 23 1.65 4.96 4.13
CA VAL A 23 0.72 5.25 5.25
C VAL A 23 -0.33 6.29 4.83
N SER A 24 0.12 7.38 4.18
CA SER A 24 -0.76 8.44 3.69
C SER A 24 -1.77 7.95 2.64
N LEU A 25 -1.34 7.07 1.73
CA LEU A 25 -2.22 6.49 0.70
C LEU A 25 -3.23 5.51 1.30
N VAL A 26 -2.79 4.61 2.18
CA VAL A 26 -3.66 3.63 2.84
C VAL A 26 -4.71 4.33 3.66
N GLY A 27 -4.34 5.32 4.48
CA GLY A 27 -5.31 6.10 5.27
C GLY A 27 -6.41 6.72 4.41
N ARG A 28 -6.07 7.27 3.23
CA ARG A 28 -7.08 7.76 2.27
C ARG A 28 -7.96 6.64 1.71
N SER A 29 -7.36 5.51 1.32
CA SER A 29 -8.11 4.35 0.82
C SER A 29 -9.10 3.83 1.85
N VAL A 30 -8.68 3.66 3.11
CA VAL A 30 -9.55 3.23 4.22
C VAL A 30 -10.71 4.20 4.42
N GLN A 31 -10.47 5.51 4.37
CA GLN A 31 -11.54 6.50 4.47
C GLN A 31 -12.57 6.37 3.35
N LEU A 32 -12.16 6.06 2.12
CA LEU A 32 -13.06 5.84 1.00
C LEU A 32 -13.83 4.52 1.16
N MET A 33 -13.15 3.45 1.57
CA MET A 33 -13.73 2.12 1.81
C MET A 33 -14.80 2.15 2.91
N LYS A 34 -14.57 2.89 4.00
CA LYS A 34 -15.57 3.10 5.07
C LYS A 34 -16.84 3.78 4.56
N ARG A 35 -16.74 4.69 3.59
CA ARG A 35 -17.92 5.38 3.00
C ARG A 35 -18.80 4.44 2.18
N VAL A 36 -18.22 3.39 1.60
CA VAL A 36 -18.95 2.40 0.79
C VAL A 36 -19.31 1.13 1.56
N ARG A 37 -19.19 1.13 2.89
CA ARG A 37 -19.46 -0.02 3.77
C ARG A 37 -18.63 -1.24 3.41
N MET A 38 -17.31 -1.09 3.46
CA MET A 38 -16.36 -2.20 3.27
C MET A 38 -16.72 -3.44 4.10
N GLU A 39 -16.58 -4.61 3.48
CA GLU A 39 -16.70 -5.92 4.12
C GLU A 39 -15.32 -6.59 4.20
N PRO A 40 -15.07 -7.50 5.15
CA PRO A 40 -13.80 -8.24 5.28
C PRO A 40 -13.38 -8.99 4.00
N GLU A 41 -12.21 -9.64 4.03
CA GLU A 41 -11.56 -10.32 2.87
C GLU A 41 -10.91 -9.34 1.86
N PHE A 42 -10.12 -8.40 2.37
CA PHE A 42 -9.40 -7.43 1.54
C PHE A 42 -8.23 -8.07 0.82
N THR A 43 -8.24 -8.02 -0.50
CA THR A 43 -7.13 -8.52 -1.32
C THR A 43 -6.20 -7.39 -1.73
N LEU A 44 -4.92 -7.49 -1.36
CA LEU A 44 -3.88 -6.55 -1.75
C LEU A 44 -3.14 -7.08 -2.98
N ILE A 45 -3.06 -6.27 -4.03
CA ILE A 45 -2.31 -6.54 -5.26
C ILE A 45 -1.51 -5.31 -5.72
N GLY A 46 -0.53 -5.52 -6.59
CA GLY A 46 0.27 -4.48 -7.22
C GLY A 46 1.76 -4.55 -6.89
N GLY A 47 2.57 -3.88 -7.72
CA GLY A 47 4.04 -4.02 -7.70
C GLY A 47 4.72 -3.59 -6.39
N ILE A 48 4.09 -2.73 -5.58
CA ILE A 48 4.66 -2.29 -4.30
C ILE A 48 4.68 -3.41 -3.25
N LEU A 49 3.81 -4.42 -3.41
CA LEU A 49 3.69 -5.55 -2.48
C LEU A 49 4.75 -6.63 -2.70
N ARG A 50 5.63 -6.48 -3.70
CA ARG A 50 6.86 -7.28 -3.80
C ARG A 50 7.75 -7.15 -2.56
N PHE A 51 7.57 -6.06 -1.81
CA PHE A 51 8.20 -5.85 -0.52
C PHE A 51 7.22 -6.29 0.56
N GLU A 52 7.44 -7.46 1.16
CA GLU A 52 6.52 -8.07 2.14
C GLU A 52 6.16 -7.11 3.29
N ARG A 53 7.14 -6.32 3.75
CA ARG A 53 6.96 -5.30 4.79
C ARG A 53 5.86 -4.29 4.47
N MET A 54 5.57 -4.08 3.18
CA MET A 54 4.51 -3.17 2.77
C MET A 54 3.12 -3.73 3.06
N ALA A 55 2.93 -5.04 2.90
CA ALA A 55 1.68 -5.69 3.28
C ALA A 55 1.43 -5.56 4.79
N ASP A 56 2.49 -5.68 5.61
CA ASP A 56 2.39 -5.53 7.07
C ASP A 56 1.97 -4.12 7.49
N VAL A 57 2.54 -3.08 6.84
CA VAL A 57 2.15 -1.69 7.07
C VAL A 57 0.68 -1.48 6.72
N ILE A 58 0.23 -2.02 5.58
CA ILE A 58 -1.18 -1.90 5.17
C ILE A 58 -2.11 -2.62 6.14
N ARG A 59 -1.75 -3.84 6.59
CA ARG A 59 -2.51 -4.59 7.62
C ARG A 59 -2.68 -3.77 8.89
N ALA A 60 -1.61 -3.16 9.37
CA ALA A 60 -1.64 -2.34 10.58
C ALA A 60 -2.54 -1.10 10.43
N GLU A 61 -2.45 -0.40 9.30
CA GLU A 61 -3.26 0.80 9.03
C GLU A 61 -4.74 0.49 8.74
N LEU A 62 -5.03 -0.69 8.17
CA LEU A 62 -6.39 -1.16 7.90
C LEU A 62 -7.07 -1.71 9.15
N ASP A 63 -6.30 -2.12 10.15
CA ASP A 63 -6.73 -2.85 11.35
C ASP A 63 -7.59 -4.08 11.00
N ALA A 64 -7.14 -4.81 9.97
CA ALA A 64 -7.82 -5.99 9.47
C ALA A 64 -6.83 -6.96 8.83
N ASP A 65 -7.23 -8.24 8.76
CA ASP A 65 -6.49 -9.21 7.97
C ASP A 65 -6.68 -8.94 6.47
N VAL A 66 -5.67 -9.33 5.68
CA VAL A 66 -5.64 -9.11 4.24
C VAL A 66 -5.07 -10.31 3.50
N ASN A 67 -5.71 -10.61 2.39
CA ASN A 67 -5.31 -11.62 1.43
C ASN A 67 -4.18 -11.05 0.55
N VAL A 68 -3.05 -11.74 0.51
CA VAL A 68 -1.92 -11.39 -0.37
C VAL A 68 -1.57 -12.62 -1.21
N PRO A 69 -1.66 -12.54 -2.54
CA PRO A 69 -1.24 -13.62 -3.43
C PRO A 69 0.24 -13.99 -3.20
N GLU A 70 0.55 -15.27 -3.29
CA GLU A 70 1.90 -15.78 -3.04
C GLU A 70 2.91 -15.38 -4.14
N GLY A 71 4.16 -15.15 -3.73
CA GLY A 71 5.28 -14.88 -4.63
C GLY A 71 5.04 -13.67 -5.54
N ASP A 72 5.44 -13.79 -6.80
CA ASP A 72 5.32 -12.71 -7.78
C ASP A 72 3.89 -12.53 -8.33
N LEU A 73 2.95 -13.42 -7.97
CA LEU A 73 1.58 -13.36 -8.48
C LEU A 73 0.89 -12.04 -8.10
N VAL A 74 1.26 -11.46 -6.95
CA VAL A 74 0.79 -10.15 -6.49
C VAL A 74 1.05 -9.03 -7.51
N GLN A 75 2.11 -9.15 -8.32
CA GLN A 75 2.47 -8.17 -9.35
C GLN A 75 1.73 -8.42 -10.68
N PHE A 76 1.38 -9.68 -10.96
CA PHE A 76 0.77 -10.09 -12.23
C PHE A 76 -0.75 -10.15 -12.21
N THR A 77 -1.38 -10.10 -11.03
CA THR A 77 -2.84 -10.27 -10.88
C THR A 77 -3.63 -9.28 -11.76
N SER A 78 -3.19 -8.03 -11.87
CA SER A 78 -3.85 -7.03 -12.72
C SER A 78 -3.79 -7.37 -14.22
N ALA A 79 -2.71 -7.99 -14.69
CA ALA A 79 -2.58 -8.41 -16.08
C ALA A 79 -3.45 -9.64 -16.40
N LEU A 80 -3.67 -10.52 -15.41
CA LEU A 80 -4.51 -11.69 -15.57
C LEU A 80 -6.00 -11.34 -15.73
N GLY A 81 -6.45 -10.22 -15.16
CA GLY A 81 -7.83 -9.76 -15.20
C GLY A 81 -8.18 -8.80 -16.35
N ALA A 82 -7.21 -8.46 -17.22
CA ALA A 82 -7.38 -7.54 -18.35
C ALA A 82 -7.79 -8.27 -19.63
#